data_AF-A0AAU2DDK3-F1
#
_entry.id   AF-A0AAU2DDK3-F1
#
_cell.length_a   1.000
_cell.length_b   1.000
_cell.length_c   1.000
_cell.angle_alpha   90.00
_cell.angle_beta   90.00
_cell.angle_gamma   90.00
#
_symmetry.space_group_name_H-M   'P 1'
#
loop_
_entity.id
_entity.type
_entity.pdbx_description
1 polymer ?
#
loop_
_entity_poly.entity_id
_entity_poly.type
_entity_poly.pdbx_seq_one_letter_code
_entity_poly.pdbx_strand_id
1 'polypeptide(L)'
;MSQSTVQLLLAALGVSGTLAAAVLTQVLQRKAERERRAADDARRWHADRFRVCKELLYKAMEISRILWSASSTLPAPDEYERIREAGYTSFLVVGEDDVPPYDGDPQVFTSTSLEIVREDLERAHALVEESEHLVAEISLLTDGPVSESAATLFRAALFAVGEVETTRGSREEAWRGVLAMKEPMAKFQHDVRHELGVTGTL
;
A
#
# COMPACT_ATOMS: atom_id res chain seq x y z
N MET A 1 50.53 -22.81 60.25
CA MET A 1 50.42 -22.44 58.82
C MET A 1 51.24 -21.18 58.61
N SER A 2 52.13 -21.13 57.61
CA SER A 2 52.99 -19.97 57.37
C SER A 2 52.18 -18.84 56.72
N GLN A 3 52.54 -17.59 57.04
CA GLN A 3 51.92 -16.36 56.52
C GLN A 3 51.88 -16.33 54.97
N SER A 4 52.83 -17.02 54.33
CA SER A 4 52.91 -17.27 52.88
C SER A 4 51.73 -18.09 52.33
N THR A 5 51.25 -19.12 53.04
CA THR A 5 50.14 -19.97 52.57
C THR A 5 48.82 -19.20 52.53
N VAL A 6 48.61 -18.29 53.50
CA VAL A 6 47.40 -17.44 53.58
C VAL A 6 47.39 -16.39 52.47
N GLN A 7 48.54 -15.76 52.18
CA GLN A 7 48.67 -14.80 51.07
C GLN A 7 48.45 -15.45 49.70
N LEU A 8 48.91 -16.68 49.51
CA LEU A 8 48.74 -17.40 48.25
C LEU A 8 47.27 -17.83 48.03
N LEU A 9 46.56 -18.21 49.10
CA LEU A 9 45.13 -18.47 49.08
C LEU A 9 44.31 -17.20 48.79
N LEU A 10 44.64 -16.07 49.42
CA LEU A 10 43.99 -14.78 49.16
C LEU A 10 44.20 -14.31 47.72
N ALA A 11 45.41 -14.47 47.19
CA ALA A 11 45.73 -14.15 45.79
C ALA A 11 44.94 -15.04 44.82
N ALA A 12 44.86 -16.35 45.08
CA ALA A 12 44.08 -17.28 44.25
C ALA A 12 42.57 -16.99 44.27
N LEU A 13 42.02 -16.61 45.43
CA LEU A 13 40.64 -16.15 45.57
C LEU A 13 40.37 -14.83 44.82
N GLY A 14 41.31 -13.88 44.86
CA GLY A 14 41.21 -12.62 44.12
C GLY A 14 41.20 -12.81 42.60
N VAL A 15 42.12 -13.64 42.09
CA VAL A 15 42.23 -13.95 40.65
C VAL A 15 41.00 -14.71 40.15
N SER A 16 40.54 -15.72 40.88
CA SER A 16 39.33 -16.48 40.52
C SER A 16 38.06 -15.62 40.56
N GLY A 17 37.92 -14.74 41.56
CA GLY A 17 36.81 -13.78 41.62
C GLY A 17 36.78 -12.82 40.43
N THR A 18 37.95 -12.34 40.00
CA THR A 18 38.07 -11.40 38.87
C THR A 18 37.79 -12.10 37.53
N LEU A 19 38.27 -13.35 37.37
CA LEU A 19 37.96 -14.19 36.21
C LEU A 19 36.46 -14.51 36.12
N ALA A 20 35.84 -14.88 37.25
CA ALA A 20 34.40 -15.15 37.30
C ALA A 20 33.58 -13.89 36.93
N ALA A 21 33.95 -12.72 37.47
CA ALA A 21 33.32 -11.45 37.12
C ALA A 21 33.49 -11.08 35.65
N ALA A 22 34.68 -11.30 35.08
CA ALA A 22 34.96 -11.05 33.67
C ALA A 22 34.11 -11.95 32.75
N VAL A 23 34.00 -13.24 33.06
CA VAL A 23 33.14 -14.18 32.30
C VAL A 23 31.67 -13.78 32.41
N LEU A 24 31.19 -13.43 33.61
CA LEU A 24 29.81 -12.98 33.81
C LEU A 24 29.51 -11.71 32.99
N THR A 25 30.43 -10.76 32.99
CA THR A 25 30.34 -9.51 32.21
C THR A 25 30.30 -9.80 30.72
N GLN A 26 31.16 -10.69 30.21
CA GLN A 26 31.16 -11.09 28.80
C GLN A 26 29.84 -11.77 28.40
N VAL A 27 29.27 -12.61 29.25
CA VAL A 27 27.98 -13.27 28.99
C VAL A 27 26.84 -12.24 28.96
N LEU A 28 26.80 -11.32 29.93
CA LEU A 28 25.78 -10.26 29.99
C LEU A 28 25.89 -9.30 28.79
N GLN A 29 27.10 -8.91 28.40
CA GLN A 29 27.34 -8.09 27.22
C GLN A 29 26.87 -8.78 25.94
N ARG A 30 27.17 -10.06 25.76
CA ARG A 30 26.69 -10.83 24.60
C ARG A 30 25.17 -10.94 24.57
N LYS A 31 24.53 -11.10 25.72
CA LYS A 31 23.07 -11.14 25.82
C LYS A 31 22.46 -9.78 25.48
N ALA A 32 22.96 -8.70 26.07
CA ALA A 32 22.50 -7.34 25.80
C ALA A 32 22.69 -6.96 24.32
N GLU A 33 23.81 -7.35 23.71
CA GLU A 33 24.07 -7.12 22.28
C GLU A 33 23.11 -7.90 21.37
N ARG A 34 22.76 -9.14 21.74
CA ARG A 34 21.74 -9.93 21.03
C ARG A 34 20.35 -9.30 21.15
N GLU A 35 19.96 -8.88 22.34
CA GLU A 35 18.68 -8.20 22.58
C GLU A 35 18.61 -6.86 21.83
N ARG A 36 19.71 -6.11 21.80
CA ARG A 36 19.82 -4.87 21.03
C ARG A 36 19.63 -5.12 19.54
N ARG A 37 20.33 -6.11 18.96
CA ARG A 37 20.17 -6.46 17.54
C ARG A 37 18.76 -6.92 17.21
N ALA A 38 18.17 -7.76 18.05
CA ALA A 38 16.79 -8.20 17.87
C ALA A 38 15.80 -7.03 17.93
N ALA A 39 16.02 -6.07 18.83
CA ALA A 39 15.20 -4.86 18.92
C ALA A 39 15.40 -3.92 17.72
N ASP A 40 16.63 -3.76 17.24
CA ASP A 40 16.93 -2.94 16.06
C ASP A 40 16.37 -3.56 14.78
N ASP A 41 16.45 -4.88 14.62
CA ASP A 41 15.81 -5.62 13.53
C ASP A 41 14.28 -5.48 13.59
N ALA A 42 13.68 -5.67 14.77
CA ALA A 42 12.23 -5.50 14.94
C ALA A 42 11.75 -4.08 14.58
N ARG A 43 12.53 -3.05 14.95
CA ARG A 43 12.25 -1.66 14.56
C ARG A 43 12.36 -1.44 13.07
N ARG A 44 13.40 -1.99 12.44
CA ARG A 44 13.61 -1.91 10.99
C ARG A 44 12.44 -2.53 10.23
N TRP A 45 12.07 -3.76 10.57
CA TRP A 45 10.92 -4.45 9.98
C TRP A 45 9.60 -3.71 10.20
N HIS A 46 9.43 -3.07 11.36
CA HIS A 46 8.25 -2.24 11.62
C HIS A 46 8.22 -0.97 10.75
N ALA A 47 9.36 -0.31 10.55
CA ALA A 47 9.46 0.87 9.70
C ALA A 47 9.19 0.53 8.22
N ASP A 48 9.75 -0.58 7.74
CA ASP A 48 9.57 -1.05 6.37
C ASP A 48 8.10 -1.43 6.11
N ARG A 49 7.48 -2.21 7.00
CA ARG A 49 6.04 -2.54 6.94
C ARG A 49 5.16 -1.29 6.90
N PHE A 50 5.42 -0.33 7.78
CA PHE A 50 4.64 0.91 7.80
C PHE A 50 4.81 1.70 6.51
N ARG A 51 6.05 1.81 5.98
CA ARG A 51 6.33 2.52 4.73
C ARG A 51 5.52 1.93 3.58
N VAL A 52 5.61 0.62 3.35
CA VAL A 52 4.94 -0.03 2.21
C VAL A 52 3.42 0.06 2.32
N CYS A 53 2.87 -0.14 3.52
CA CYS A 53 1.42 -0.06 3.72
C CYS A 53 0.89 1.37 3.51
N LYS A 54 1.63 2.36 4.02
CA LYS A 54 1.32 3.78 3.82
C LYS A 54 1.37 4.15 2.34
N GLU A 55 2.37 3.66 1.61
CA GLU A 55 2.53 3.93 0.19
C GLU A 55 1.40 3.33 -0.64
N LEU A 56 1.01 2.07 -0.38
CA LEU A 56 -0.13 1.44 -1.04
C LEU A 56 -1.43 2.20 -0.77
N LEU A 57 -1.67 2.61 0.48
CA LEU A 57 -2.85 3.38 0.86
C LEU A 57 -2.93 4.71 0.10
N TYR A 58 -1.81 5.43 -0.02
CA TYR A 58 -1.80 6.67 -0.78
C TYR A 58 -2.08 6.47 -2.26
N LYS A 59 -1.47 5.46 -2.90
CA LYS A 59 -1.75 5.16 -4.31
C LYS A 59 -3.22 4.80 -4.51
N ALA A 60 -3.81 3.99 -3.63
CA ALA A 60 -5.24 3.67 -3.70
C ALA A 60 -6.14 4.91 -3.54
N MET A 61 -5.80 5.82 -2.63
CA MET A 61 -6.51 7.10 -2.48
C MET A 61 -6.36 7.98 -3.73
N GLU A 62 -5.17 8.01 -4.32
CA GLU A 62 -4.91 8.78 -5.53
C GLU A 62 -5.65 8.22 -6.74
N ILE A 63 -5.62 6.90 -6.95
CA ILE A 63 -6.44 6.20 -7.95
C ILE A 63 -7.91 6.57 -7.77
N SER A 64 -8.44 6.44 -6.55
CA SER A 64 -9.85 6.78 -6.27
C SER A 64 -10.20 8.22 -6.64
N ARG A 65 -9.30 9.18 -6.37
CA ARG A 65 -9.48 10.59 -6.71
C ARG A 65 -9.44 10.84 -8.23
N ILE A 66 -8.49 10.23 -8.92
CA ILE A 66 -8.37 10.32 -10.38
C ILE A 66 -9.60 9.74 -11.04
N LEU A 67 -10.00 8.52 -10.65
CA LEU A 67 -11.17 7.86 -11.20
C LEU A 67 -12.48 8.59 -10.89
N TRP A 68 -12.58 9.24 -9.73
CA TRP A 68 -13.72 10.12 -9.43
C TRP A 68 -13.82 11.28 -10.42
N SER A 69 -12.70 11.93 -10.73
CA SER A 69 -12.63 12.98 -11.76
C SER A 69 -13.03 12.44 -13.12
N ALA A 70 -12.38 11.36 -13.59
CA ALA A 70 -12.68 10.73 -14.87
C ALA A 70 -14.17 10.32 -14.98
N SER A 71 -14.73 9.72 -13.94
CA SER A 71 -16.13 9.30 -13.91
C SER A 71 -17.12 10.45 -14.07
N SER A 72 -16.76 11.66 -13.64
CA SER A 72 -17.58 12.86 -13.82
C SER A 72 -17.54 13.43 -15.23
N THR A 73 -16.49 13.10 -15.99
CA THR A 73 -16.27 13.52 -17.38
C THR A 73 -16.82 12.50 -18.39
N LEU A 74 -17.22 11.31 -17.95
CA LEU A 74 -17.78 10.26 -18.81
C LEU A 74 -19.05 10.74 -19.55
N PRO A 75 -19.36 10.17 -20.74
CA PRO A 75 -20.49 10.59 -21.56
C PRO A 75 -21.87 10.41 -20.89
N ALA A 76 -22.87 11.11 -21.41
CA ALA A 76 -24.28 10.87 -21.13
C ALA A 76 -24.75 9.53 -21.75
N PRO A 77 -25.90 8.97 -21.32
CA PRO A 77 -26.35 7.65 -21.77
C PRO A 77 -26.51 7.50 -23.30
N ASP A 78 -27.02 8.52 -23.98
CA ASP A 78 -27.19 8.55 -25.44
C ASP A 78 -25.85 8.66 -26.18
N GLU A 79 -24.87 9.35 -25.61
CA GLU A 79 -23.50 9.43 -26.14
C GLU A 79 -22.75 8.10 -25.97
N TYR A 80 -23.01 7.37 -24.87
CA TYR A 80 -22.51 6.00 -24.68
C TYR A 80 -22.98 5.05 -25.78
N GLU A 81 -24.26 5.12 -26.17
CA GLU A 81 -24.81 4.28 -27.23
C GLU A 81 -24.06 4.49 -28.55
N ARG A 82 -23.79 5.75 -28.92
CA ARG A 82 -23.03 6.10 -30.13
C ARG A 82 -21.63 5.48 -30.13
N ILE A 83 -20.90 5.60 -29.02
CA ILE A 83 -19.54 5.04 -28.89
C ILE A 83 -19.55 3.50 -28.97
N ARG A 84 -20.59 2.85 -28.40
CA ARG A 84 -20.76 1.39 -28.47
C ARG A 84 -21.13 0.91 -29.87
N GLU A 85 -21.98 1.64 -30.59
CA GLU A 85 -22.35 1.33 -31.97
C GLU A 85 -21.14 1.40 -32.91
N ALA A 86 -20.18 2.30 -32.63
CA ALA A 86 -18.89 2.35 -33.29
C ALA A 86 -17.96 1.17 -32.94
N GLY A 87 -18.35 0.31 -31.99
CA GLY A 87 -17.66 -0.95 -31.68
C GLY A 87 -16.57 -0.84 -30.61
N TYR A 88 -16.39 0.33 -29.99
CA TYR A 88 -15.39 0.52 -28.94
C TYR A 88 -15.80 -0.19 -27.64
N THR A 89 -14.82 -0.78 -26.95
CA THR A 89 -15.00 -1.44 -25.64
C THR A 89 -14.28 -0.74 -24.48
N SER A 90 -13.38 0.19 -24.79
CA SER A 90 -12.54 0.95 -23.83
C SER A 90 -12.36 2.37 -24.34
N PHE A 91 -12.42 3.36 -23.44
CA PHE A 91 -12.17 4.77 -23.76
C PHE A 91 -10.72 5.02 -24.22
N LEU A 92 -9.77 4.15 -23.87
CA LEU A 92 -8.38 4.26 -24.33
C LEU A 92 -8.26 4.13 -25.86
N VAL A 93 -9.20 3.45 -26.52
CA VAL A 93 -9.11 3.14 -27.97
C VAL A 93 -10.11 3.90 -28.85
N VAL A 94 -10.99 4.74 -28.28
CA VAL A 94 -11.99 5.52 -29.04
C VAL A 94 -11.30 6.53 -29.97
N GLY A 95 -11.61 6.57 -31.26
CA GLY A 95 -11.01 7.56 -32.16
C GLY A 95 -11.43 8.99 -31.80
N GLU A 96 -10.53 9.96 -31.96
CA GLU A 96 -10.88 11.38 -31.78
C GLU A 96 -11.96 11.84 -32.77
N ASP A 97 -11.98 11.24 -33.97
CA ASP A 97 -12.98 11.51 -35.01
C ASP A 97 -14.37 10.91 -34.69
N ASP A 98 -14.45 10.01 -33.71
CA ASP A 98 -15.70 9.35 -33.30
C ASP A 98 -16.44 10.11 -32.19
N VAL A 99 -15.86 11.22 -31.71
CA VAL A 99 -16.46 12.13 -30.75
C VAL A 99 -16.55 13.54 -31.35
N PRO A 100 -17.57 14.34 -30.98
CA PRO A 100 -17.66 15.72 -31.43
C PRO A 100 -16.42 16.55 -31.06
N PRO A 101 -15.96 17.46 -31.94
CA PRO A 101 -14.93 18.41 -31.57
C PRO A 101 -15.43 19.35 -30.48
N TYR A 102 -14.52 19.84 -29.64
CA TYR A 102 -14.87 20.79 -28.59
C TYR A 102 -15.43 22.10 -29.17
N ASP A 103 -16.64 22.48 -28.75
CA ASP A 103 -17.34 23.69 -29.15
C ASP A 103 -17.63 24.66 -27.99
N GLY A 104 -17.20 24.32 -26.76
CA GLY A 104 -17.44 25.10 -25.56
C GLY A 104 -18.63 24.66 -24.73
N ASP A 105 -19.44 23.69 -25.17
CA ASP A 105 -20.54 23.15 -24.37
C ASP A 105 -20.03 22.13 -23.34
N PRO A 106 -20.11 22.41 -22.02
CA PRO A 106 -19.66 21.47 -21.00
C PRO A 106 -20.60 20.26 -20.82
N GLN A 107 -21.77 20.23 -21.48
CA GLN A 107 -22.72 19.12 -21.39
C GLN A 107 -22.45 18.01 -22.41
N VAL A 108 -21.65 18.30 -23.44
CA VAL A 108 -21.35 17.35 -24.53
C VAL A 108 -20.04 16.64 -24.24
N PHE A 109 -20.01 15.33 -24.42
CA PHE A 109 -18.77 14.57 -24.42
C PHE A 109 -18.00 14.83 -25.71
N THR A 110 -16.90 15.59 -25.61
CA THR A 110 -16.11 16.05 -26.76
C THR A 110 -14.75 15.35 -26.82
N SER A 111 -13.97 15.62 -27.87
CA SER A 111 -12.57 15.20 -27.97
C SER A 111 -11.72 15.59 -26.76
N THR A 112 -11.95 16.77 -26.19
CA THR A 112 -11.28 17.20 -24.94
C THR A 112 -11.73 16.36 -23.73
N SER A 113 -13.02 16.04 -23.62
CA SER A 113 -13.51 15.13 -22.56
C SER A 113 -12.87 13.74 -22.66
N LEU A 114 -12.74 13.23 -23.89
CA LEU A 114 -12.09 11.97 -24.18
C LEU A 114 -10.60 11.99 -23.81
N GLU A 115 -9.87 13.06 -24.17
CA GLU A 115 -8.47 13.26 -23.80
C GLU A 115 -8.28 13.24 -22.28
N ILE A 116 -9.11 14.00 -21.54
CA ILE A 116 -9.08 14.02 -20.07
C ILE A 116 -9.30 12.62 -19.48
N VAL A 117 -10.32 11.89 -19.97
CA VAL A 117 -10.60 10.53 -19.48
C VAL A 117 -9.43 9.59 -19.77
N ARG A 118 -8.80 9.71 -20.95
CA ARG A 118 -7.62 8.91 -21.32
C ARG A 118 -6.44 9.19 -20.43
N GLU A 119 -6.07 10.45 -20.26
CA GLU A 119 -4.96 10.84 -19.40
C GLU A 119 -5.17 10.36 -17.97
N ASP A 120 -6.38 10.52 -17.43
CA ASP A 120 -6.71 10.05 -16.08
C ASP A 120 -6.65 8.52 -15.99
N LEU A 121 -7.14 7.78 -16.99
CA LEU A 121 -7.06 6.32 -17.03
C LEU A 121 -5.62 5.81 -17.15
N GLU A 122 -4.79 6.41 -17.99
CA GLU A 122 -3.37 6.06 -18.12
C GLU A 122 -2.62 6.28 -16.81
N ARG A 123 -2.87 7.40 -16.13
CA ARG A 123 -2.32 7.67 -14.80
C ARG A 123 -2.81 6.68 -13.76
N ALA A 124 -4.08 6.30 -13.80
CA ALA A 124 -4.64 5.32 -12.88
C ALA A 124 -4.03 3.93 -13.11
N HIS A 125 -3.85 3.51 -14.36
CA HIS A 125 -3.17 2.26 -14.73
C HIS A 125 -1.73 2.22 -14.22
N ALA A 126 -0.95 3.28 -14.43
CA ALA A 126 0.41 3.37 -13.92
C ALA A 126 0.46 3.22 -12.37
N LEU A 127 -0.47 3.85 -11.65
CA LEU A 127 -0.56 3.70 -10.20
C LEU A 127 -0.99 2.29 -9.77
N VAL A 128 -1.83 1.61 -10.55
CA VAL A 128 -2.22 0.22 -10.31
C VAL A 128 -1.01 -0.70 -10.48
N GLU A 129 -0.23 -0.55 -11.55
CA GLU A 129 1.00 -1.34 -11.75
C GLU A 129 1.98 -1.16 -10.58
N GLU A 130 2.21 0.09 -10.15
CA GLU A 130 3.04 0.36 -8.97
C GLU A 130 2.46 -0.23 -7.68
N SER A 131 1.14 -0.27 -7.56
CA SER A 131 0.44 -0.86 -6.40
C SER A 131 0.58 -2.38 -6.35
N GLU A 132 0.65 -3.06 -7.50
CA GLU A 132 0.87 -4.51 -7.57
C GLU A 132 2.20 -4.90 -6.90
N HIS A 133 3.26 -4.15 -7.18
CA HIS A 133 4.57 -4.35 -6.55
C HIS A 133 4.51 -4.18 -5.03
N LEU A 134 3.76 -3.18 -4.54
CA LEU A 134 3.59 -2.94 -3.11
C LEU A 134 2.79 -4.06 -2.42
N VAL A 135 1.77 -4.61 -3.08
CA VAL A 135 1.04 -5.77 -2.54
C VAL A 135 1.96 -6.98 -2.42
N ALA A 136 2.81 -7.23 -3.42
CA ALA A 136 3.79 -8.29 -3.35
C ALA A 136 4.79 -8.06 -2.20
N GLU A 137 5.31 -6.84 -2.05
CA GLU A 137 6.21 -6.48 -0.95
C GLU A 137 5.53 -6.65 0.43
N ILE A 138 4.28 -6.20 0.58
CA ILE A 138 3.49 -6.39 1.81
C ILE A 138 3.33 -7.88 2.11
N SER A 139 3.04 -8.73 1.11
CA SER A 139 2.91 -10.19 1.32
C SER A 139 4.19 -10.88 1.80
N LEU A 140 5.37 -10.28 1.58
CA LEU A 140 6.65 -10.77 2.08
C LEU A 140 6.98 -10.23 3.47
N LEU A 141 6.47 -9.04 3.81
CA LEU A 141 6.78 -8.32 5.04
C LEU A 141 5.76 -8.55 6.15
N THR A 142 4.51 -8.87 5.81
CA THR A 142 3.39 -9.05 6.72
C THR A 142 2.68 -10.37 6.47
N ASP A 143 2.17 -10.96 7.54
CA ASP A 143 1.33 -12.16 7.49
C ASP A 143 -0.13 -11.82 7.84
N GLY A 144 -1.04 -12.65 7.37
CA GLY A 144 -2.43 -12.65 7.81
C GLY A 144 -3.26 -11.44 7.30
N PRO A 145 -4.06 -10.79 8.17
CA PRO A 145 -5.10 -9.84 7.73
C PRO A 145 -4.62 -8.66 6.89
N VAL A 146 -3.41 -8.15 7.12
CA VAL A 146 -2.88 -7.00 6.37
C VAL A 146 -2.53 -7.36 4.93
N SER A 147 -1.94 -8.54 4.71
CA SER A 147 -1.67 -9.02 3.35
C SER A 147 -2.98 -9.28 2.58
N GLU A 148 -3.96 -9.93 3.22
CA GLU A 148 -5.27 -10.21 2.62
C GLU A 148 -6.05 -8.93 2.27
N SER A 149 -6.04 -7.94 3.16
CA SER A 149 -6.70 -6.66 2.93
C SER A 149 -5.97 -5.80 1.90
N ALA A 150 -4.64 -5.86 1.81
CA ALA A 150 -3.87 -5.22 0.74
C ALA A 150 -4.27 -5.78 -0.65
N ALA A 151 -4.32 -7.11 -0.80
CA ALA A 151 -4.76 -7.74 -2.03
C ALA A 151 -6.22 -7.40 -2.38
N THR A 152 -7.08 -7.27 -1.37
CA THR A 152 -8.48 -6.87 -1.57
C THR A 152 -8.60 -5.41 -2.01
N LEU A 153 -7.83 -4.50 -1.41
CA LEU A 153 -7.75 -3.10 -1.82
C LEU A 153 -7.26 -2.96 -3.27
N PHE A 154 -6.19 -3.69 -3.63
CA PHE A 154 -5.66 -3.68 -4.99
C PHE A 154 -6.67 -4.18 -6.02
N ARG A 155 -7.35 -5.30 -5.76
CA ARG A 155 -8.41 -5.81 -6.63
C ARG A 155 -9.55 -4.81 -6.80
N ALA A 156 -9.93 -4.12 -5.73
CA ALA A 156 -10.95 -3.08 -5.80
C ALA A 156 -10.50 -1.88 -6.65
N ALA A 157 -9.22 -1.47 -6.55
CA ALA A 157 -8.65 -0.44 -7.40
C ALA A 157 -8.65 -0.86 -8.88
N LEU A 158 -8.17 -2.07 -9.18
CA LEU A 158 -8.16 -2.62 -10.54
C LEU A 158 -9.58 -2.70 -11.13
N PHE A 159 -10.55 -3.17 -10.35
CA PHE A 159 -11.95 -3.23 -10.75
C PHE A 159 -12.52 -1.82 -11.03
N ALA A 160 -12.25 -0.86 -10.15
CA ALA A 160 -12.70 0.51 -10.35
C ALA A 160 -12.12 1.16 -11.62
N VAL A 161 -10.84 0.90 -11.94
CA VAL A 161 -10.25 1.34 -13.21
C VAL A 161 -11.01 0.73 -14.38
N GLY A 162 -11.27 -0.59 -14.35
CA GLY A 162 -12.01 -1.27 -15.41
C GLY A 162 -13.44 -0.75 -15.62
N GLU A 163 -14.15 -0.42 -14.54
CA GLU A 163 -15.50 0.15 -14.59
C GLU A 163 -15.53 1.54 -15.21
N VAL A 164 -14.49 2.35 -15.01
CA VAL A 164 -14.36 3.68 -15.65
C VAL A 164 -13.85 3.56 -17.08
N GLU A 165 -12.95 2.62 -17.35
CA GLU A 165 -12.36 2.43 -18.67
C GLU A 165 -13.36 1.91 -19.70
N THR A 166 -14.28 1.04 -19.28
CA THR A 166 -15.17 0.37 -20.24
C THR A 166 -16.22 1.30 -20.81
N THR A 167 -16.42 1.24 -22.13
CA THR A 167 -17.52 1.92 -22.82
C THR A 167 -18.84 1.15 -22.71
N ARG A 168 -18.82 -0.09 -22.20
CA ARG A 168 -20.02 -0.94 -22.07
C ARG A 168 -20.88 -0.60 -20.87
N GLY A 169 -20.26 -0.04 -19.82
CA GLY A 169 -20.95 0.38 -18.61
C GLY A 169 -21.63 1.73 -18.74
N SER A 170 -22.24 2.21 -17.67
CA SER A 170 -22.76 3.58 -17.55
C SER A 170 -21.92 4.45 -16.62
N ARG A 171 -22.15 5.77 -16.67
CA ARG A 171 -21.55 6.72 -15.72
C ARG A 171 -21.84 6.34 -14.26
N GLU A 172 -23.05 5.87 -13.96
CA GLU A 172 -23.45 5.41 -12.62
C GLU A 172 -22.77 4.10 -12.21
N GLU A 173 -22.47 3.21 -13.16
CA GLU A 173 -21.70 1.99 -12.91
C GLU A 173 -20.25 2.32 -12.58
N ALA A 174 -19.61 3.15 -13.40
CA ALA A 174 -18.27 3.68 -13.15
C ALA A 174 -18.18 4.32 -11.75
N TRP A 175 -19.13 5.20 -11.40
CA TRP A 175 -19.19 5.83 -10.09
C TRP A 175 -19.33 4.81 -8.93
N ARG A 176 -20.18 3.80 -9.10
CA ARG A 176 -20.33 2.73 -8.11
C ARG A 176 -19.04 1.92 -7.96
N GLY A 177 -18.34 1.64 -9.05
CA GLY A 177 -17.02 1.01 -9.04
C GLY A 177 -16.01 1.80 -8.21
N VAL A 178 -15.92 3.12 -8.43
CA VAL A 178 -15.05 4.02 -7.65
C VAL A 178 -15.45 4.05 -6.18
N LEU A 179 -16.75 4.13 -5.87
CA LEU A 179 -17.24 4.11 -4.49
C LEU A 179 -16.95 2.79 -3.76
N ALA A 180 -16.93 1.67 -4.47
CA ALA A 180 -16.66 0.35 -3.90
C ALA A 180 -15.22 0.23 -3.34
N MET A 181 -14.31 1.13 -3.71
CA MET A 181 -12.96 1.18 -3.12
C MET A 181 -12.95 1.61 -1.64
N LYS A 182 -13.98 2.31 -1.16
CA LYS A 182 -14.00 2.92 0.19
C LYS A 182 -13.90 1.88 1.30
N GLU A 183 -14.65 0.80 1.20
CA GLU A 183 -14.67 -0.24 2.23
C GLU A 183 -13.35 -1.03 2.31
N PRO A 184 -12.77 -1.53 1.19
CA PRO A 184 -11.45 -2.14 1.18
C PRO A 184 -10.36 -1.22 1.72
N MET A 185 -10.42 0.08 1.41
CA MET A 185 -9.46 1.07 1.89
C MET A 185 -9.56 1.28 3.40
N ALA A 186 -10.78 1.41 3.92
CA ALA A 186 -11.02 1.52 5.36
C ALA A 186 -10.61 0.25 6.11
N LYS A 187 -10.90 -0.94 5.55
CA LYS A 187 -10.49 -2.22 6.10
C LYS A 187 -8.97 -2.35 6.15
N PHE A 188 -8.27 -2.07 5.04
CA PHE A 188 -6.82 -2.11 5.00
C PHE A 188 -6.19 -1.15 6.03
N GLN A 189 -6.69 0.08 6.10
CA GLN A 189 -6.26 1.05 7.10
C GLN A 189 -6.49 0.56 8.53
N HIS A 190 -7.63 -0.09 8.81
CA HIS A 190 -7.93 -0.68 10.11
C HIS A 190 -6.93 -1.79 10.45
N ASP A 191 -6.74 -2.75 9.54
CA ASP A 191 -5.86 -3.91 9.75
C ASP A 191 -4.41 -3.46 9.96
N VAL A 192 -3.92 -2.47 9.20
CA VAL A 192 -2.58 -1.88 9.38
C VAL A 192 -2.45 -1.20 10.74
N ARG A 193 -3.46 -0.43 11.18
CA ARG A 193 -3.41 0.22 12.51
C ARG A 193 -3.42 -0.79 13.65
N HIS A 194 -4.12 -1.91 13.48
CA HIS A 194 -4.13 -3.00 14.43
C HIS A 194 -2.77 -3.71 14.49
N GLU A 195 -2.18 -4.05 13.33
CA GLU A 195 -0.83 -4.67 13.27
C GLU A 195 0.24 -3.79 13.94
N LEU A 196 0.15 -2.47 13.74
CA LEU A 196 1.11 -1.51 14.31
C LEU A 196 0.79 -1.12 15.77
N GLY A 197 -0.26 -1.70 16.37
CA GLY A 197 -0.64 -1.42 17.76
C GLY A 197 -1.14 0.01 18.03
N VAL A 198 -1.60 0.72 16.99
CA VAL A 198 -2.09 2.11 17.10
C VAL A 198 -3.53 2.16 17.60
N THR A 199 -4.34 1.15 17.28
CA THR A 199 -5.65 0.95 17.89
C THR A 199 -5.47 0.10 19.15
N GLY A 200 -5.47 0.74 20.32
CA GLY A 200 -5.62 0.03 21.58
C GLY A 200 -6.93 -0.77 21.58
N THR A 201 -6.93 -1.91 22.28
CA THR A 201 -8.15 -2.65 22.63
C THR A 201 -9.21 -1.67 23.13
N LEU A 202 -10.28 -1.51 22.35
CA LEU A 202 -11.54 -0.95 22.85
C LEU A 202 -12.17 -1.95 23.83
#